data_AF-A0A9E4C9A2-F1
#
_entry.id   AF-A0A9E4C9A2-F1
#
_cell.length_a   1.000
_cell.length_b   1.000
_cell.length_c   1.000
_cell.angle_alpha   90.00
_cell.angle_beta   90.00
_cell.angle_gamma   90.00
#
_symmetry.space_group_name_H-M   'P 1'
#
loop_
_entity.id
_entity.type
_entity.pdbx_description
1 polymer ?
#
loop_
_entity_poly.entity_id
_entity_poly.type
_entity_poly.pdbx_seq_one_letter_code
_entity_poly.pdbx_strand_id
1 'polypeptide(L)' 'MAESGGQIDTVMHESRVFPPPAEFVASASIGSPEAYQALWDAAYANPEEFWGKFASEELHWFEPYKAVLEWNE' A
#
# COMPACT_ATOMS: atom_id res chain seq x y z
N MET A 1 -48.53 15.86 -15.24
CA MET A 1 -47.88 15.96 -13.92
C MET A 1 -47.60 14.52 -13.50
N ALA A 2 -46.33 14.13 -13.49
CA ALA A 2 -45.91 12.78 -13.11
C ALA A 2 -45.16 12.91 -11.79
N GLU A 3 -45.63 12.16 -10.79
CA GLU A 3 -45.16 12.23 -9.41
C GLU A 3 -43.77 11.60 -9.31
N SER A 4 -42.83 12.35 -8.71
CA SER A 4 -41.48 11.87 -8.38
C SER A 4 -41.57 10.79 -7.30
N GLY A 5 -41.51 9.53 -7.72
CA GLY A 5 -41.28 8.41 -6.81
C GLY A 5 -39.92 8.57 -6.14
N GLY A 6 -39.93 8.99 -4.87
CA GLY A 6 -38.74 9.17 -4.05
C GLY A 6 -37.93 7.88 -4.00
N GLN A 7 -36.74 7.91 -4.59
CA GLN A 7 -35.76 6.85 -4.49
C GLN A 7 -35.24 6.83 -3.06
N ILE A 8 -35.77 5.92 -2.24
CA ILE A 8 -35.17 5.57 -0.95
C ILE A 8 -33.93 4.74 -1.28
N ASP A 9 -32.79 5.41 -1.46
CA ASP A 9 -31.50 4.76 -1.42
C ASP A 9 -31.05 4.72 0.05
N THR A 10 -31.48 3.69 0.78
CA THR A 10 -30.95 3.41 2.11
C THR A 10 -30.06 2.19 2.01
N VAL A 11 -28.89 2.36 1.38
CA VAL A 11 -27.79 1.41 1.56
C VAL A 11 -27.24 1.61 2.97
N MET A 12 -27.27 0.54 3.77
CA MET A 12 -26.66 0.54 5.11
C MET A 12 -25.15 0.79 4.96
N HIS A 13 -24.66 1.91 5.50
CA HIS A 13 -23.22 2.16 5.61
C HIS A 13 -22.66 1.43 6.83
N GLU A 14 -21.98 0.32 6.59
CA GLU A 14 -21.28 -0.43 7.63
C GLU A 14 -19.81 0.05 7.74
N SER A 15 -19.45 0.63 8.88
CA SER A 15 -18.10 1.18 9.14
C SER A 15 -17.27 0.32 10.10
N ARG A 16 -17.60 -0.96 10.25
CA ARG A 16 -16.89 -1.85 11.19
C ARG A 16 -15.50 -2.14 10.68
N VAL A 17 -14.52 -2.02 11.57
CA VAL A 17 -13.12 -2.37 11.32
C VAL A 17 -12.78 -3.55 12.21
N PHE A 18 -12.19 -4.59 11.61
CA PHE A 18 -11.79 -5.82 12.30
C PHE A 18 -10.26 -5.88 12.31
N PRO A 19 -9.59 -5.55 13.43
CA PRO A 19 -8.14 -5.63 13.48
C PRO A 19 -7.69 -7.10 13.39
N PRO A 20 -6.53 -7.37 12.77
CA PRO A 20 -5.94 -8.70 12.79
C PRO A 20 -5.62 -9.15 14.22
N PRO A 21 -5.60 -10.47 14.47
CA PRO A 21 -5.24 -11.00 15.79
C PRO A 21 -3.79 -10.64 16.16
N ALA A 22 -3.54 -10.42 17.45
CA ALA A 22 -2.24 -9.94 17.94
C ALA A 22 -1.05 -10.88 17.59
N GLU A 23 -1.29 -12.20 17.58
CA GLU A 23 -0.28 -13.18 17.18
C GLU A 23 0.15 -13.02 15.71
N PHE A 24 -0.80 -12.68 14.83
CA PHE A 24 -0.50 -12.40 13.43
C PHE A 24 0.29 -11.09 13.29
N VAL A 25 -0.11 -10.05 14.01
CA VAL A 25 0.59 -8.75 14.01
C VAL A 25 2.05 -8.90 14.47
N ALA A 26 2.31 -9.74 15.48
CA ALA A 26 3.65 -9.96 16.01
C ALA A 26 4.63 -10.63 15.02
N SER A 27 4.11 -11.40 14.06
CA SER A 27 4.91 -12.07 13.02
C SER A 27 4.87 -11.37 11.66
N ALA A 28 4.08 -10.31 11.52
CA ALA A 28 3.96 -9.55 10.28
C ALA A 28 5.21 -8.69 10.05
N SER A 29 5.70 -8.65 8.81
CA SER A 29 6.77 -7.74 8.39
C SER A 29 6.37 -6.27 8.55
N ILE A 30 5.06 -5.98 8.51
CA ILE A 30 4.48 -4.66 8.76
C ILE A 30 3.36 -4.83 9.78
N GLY A 31 3.64 -4.53 11.05
CA GLY A 31 2.74 -4.78 12.16
C GLY A 31 1.76 -3.65 12.49
N SER A 32 1.88 -2.48 11.85
CA SER A 32 0.97 -1.37 12.13
C SER A 32 0.66 -0.52 10.90
N PRO A 33 -0.48 0.19 10.89
CA PRO A 33 -0.80 1.17 9.86
C PRO A 33 0.24 2.29 9.78
N GLU A 34 0.83 2.70 10.91
CA GLU A 34 1.87 3.74 10.91
C GLU A 34 3.17 3.24 10.26
N ALA A 35 3.56 1.99 10.51
CA ALA A 35 4.73 1.39 9.87
C ALA A 35 4.52 1.24 8.36
N TYR A 36 3.31 0.86 7.93
CA TYR A 36 2.94 0.86 6.52
C TYR A 36 3.04 2.26 5.92
N GLN A 37 2.46 3.27 6.58
CA GLN A 37 2.44 4.64 6.08
C GLN A 37 3.86 5.19 5.93
N ALA A 38 4.74 4.97 6.91
CA ALA A 38 6.13 5.39 6.83
C ALA A 38 6.88 4.75 5.65
N LEU A 39 6.65 3.46 5.39
CA LEU A 39 7.22 2.76 4.22
C LEU A 39 6.68 3.32 2.90
N TRP A 40 5.37 3.58 2.85
CA TRP A 40 4.73 4.20 1.70
C TRP A 40 5.36 5.58 1.42
N ASP A 41 5.49 6.43 2.44
CA ASP A 41 5.99 7.79 2.29
C ASP A 41 7.45 7.79 1.82
N ALA A 42 8.26 6.85 2.32
CA ALA A 42 9.64 6.67 1.85
C ALA A 42 9.69 6.26 0.36
N ALA A 43 8.86 5.28 -0.04
CA ALA A 43 8.80 4.80 -1.42
C ALA A 43 8.29 5.88 -2.39
N TYR A 44 7.33 6.71 -1.94
CA TYR A 44 6.79 7.79 -2.74
C TYR A 44 7.75 8.98 -2.87
N ALA A 45 8.43 9.34 -1.78
CA ALA A 45 9.33 10.49 -1.78
C ALA A 45 10.56 10.27 -2.69
N ASN A 46 11.17 9.08 -2.65
CA ASN A 46 12.36 8.75 -3.45
C ASN A 46 12.30 7.30 -3.94
N PRO A 47 11.53 7.00 -5.01
CA PRO A 47 11.30 5.63 -5.47
C PRO A 47 12.59 4.94 -5.93
N GLU A 48 13.50 5.67 -6.58
CA GLU A 48 14.79 5.12 -7.04
C GLU A 48 15.69 4.70 -5.88
N GLU A 49 15.77 5.50 -4.82
CA GLU A 49 16.56 5.16 -3.64
C GLU A 49 15.92 3.98 -2.89
N PHE A 50 14.61 4.04 -2.67
CA PHE A 50 13.87 3.01 -1.94
C PHE A 50 14.01 1.66 -2.64
N TRP A 51 13.63 1.57 -3.92
CA TRP A 51 13.67 0.31 -4.65
C TRP A 51 15.09 -0.14 -4.97
N GLY A 52 16.01 0.79 -5.23
CA GLY A 52 17.42 0.48 -5.49
C GLY A 52 18.09 -0.16 -4.27
N LYS A 53 17.76 0.33 -3.06
CA LYS A 53 18.21 -0.26 -1.81
C LYS A 53 17.75 -1.71 -1.68
N PHE A 54 16.46 -1.99 -1.76
CA PHE A 54 15.93 -3.36 -1.66
C PHE A 54 16.47 -4.28 -2.76
N ALA A 55 16.56 -3.78 -4.00
CA ALA A 55 17.12 -4.54 -5.10
C ALA A 55 18.58 -4.93 -4.84
N SER A 56 19.37 -4.07 -4.21
CA SER A 56 20.78 -4.34 -3.91
C SER A 56 20.98 -5.29 -2.72
N GLU A 57 20.13 -5.20 -1.70
CA GLU A 57 20.28 -5.97 -0.45
C GLU A 57 19.60 -7.35 -0.50
N GLU A 58 18.41 -7.43 -1.11
CA GLU A 58 17.55 -8.62 -1.01
C GLU A 58 17.67 -9.57 -2.22
N LEU A 59 18.23 -9.10 -3.34
CA LEU A 59 18.33 -9.88 -4.57
C LEU A 59 19.78 -10.22 -4.92
N HIS A 60 20.00 -11.45 -5.36
CA HIS A 60 21.29 -11.87 -5.89
C HIS A 60 21.37 -11.59 -7.40
N TRP A 61 22.28 -10.70 -7.79
CA TRP A 61 22.50 -10.32 -9.19
C TRP A 61 23.63 -11.11 -9.82
N PHE A 62 23.38 -11.69 -10.99
CA PHE A 62 24.46 -12.21 -11.85
C PHE A 62 25.21 -11.07 -12.55
N GLU A 63 24.49 -10.00 -12.91
CA GLU A 63 25.03 -8.73 -13.38
C GLU A 63 24.22 -7.59 -12.71
N PRO A 64 24.87 -6.56 -12.14
CA PRO A 64 24.18 -5.46 -11.48
C PRO A 64 23.43 -4.59 -12.50
N TYR A 65 22.23 -4.14 -12.13
CA TYR A 65 21.44 -3.20 -12.92
C TYR A 65 22.11 -1.81 -12.96
N LYS A 66 21.78 -1.00 -13.98
CA LYS A 66 22.38 0.33 -14.19
C LYS A 66 21.47 1.50 -13.86
N ALA A 67 20.15 1.30 -13.95
CA ALA A 67 19.14 2.28 -13.60
C ALA A 67 18.05 1.57 -12.78
N VAL A 68 17.56 2.23 -11.73
CA VAL A 68 16.51 1.67 -10.86
C VAL A 68 15.13 1.87 -11.48
N LEU A 69 14.88 3.07 -12.02
CA LEU A 69 13.62 3.43 -12.65
C LEU A 69 13.91 4.17 -13.96
N GLU A 70 13.33 3.70 -15.05
CA GLU A 70 13.28 4.43 -16.32
C GLU A 70 11.82 4.49 -16.75
N TRP A 71 11.30 5.70 -16.92
CA TRP A 71 9.92 5.91 -17.38
C TRP A 71 9.95 6.53 -18.78
N ASN A 72 9.46 5.77 -19.75
CA ASN A 72 9.23 6.28 -21.11
C ASN A 72 7.73 6.48 -21.30
N GLU A 73 7.36 7.71 -21.66
CA GLU A 73 5.99 8.16 -21.96
C GLU A 73 5.42 7.61 -23.27
#